data_AF-A0A316WDQ7-F1
#
_entry.id   AF-A0A316WDQ7-F1
#
_cell.length_a   1.000
_cell.length_b   1.000
_cell.length_c   1.000
_cell.angle_alpha   90.00
_cell.angle_beta   90.00
_cell.angle_gamma   90.00
#
_symmetry.space_group_name_H-M   'P 1'
#
loop_
_entity.id
_entity.type
_entity.pdbx_description
1 polymer ?
#
loop_
_entity_poly.entity_id
_entity_poly.type
_entity_poly.pdbx_seq_one_letter_code
_entity_poly.pdbx_strand_id
1 'polypeptide(L)'
;MEEKQPMVDWYKAIQEIDLVDFFRYRMPNFFYDNKRKAFVDNSDSTLRSDKFEFFKGKDGNQNYISRATGNAGNLIHFIKNHVVQNEPNVWKAVNKELVNYNSNLAIIKQEIKERENIQNFNRDASKELFSNSMTEDFLLKGEFLPLHSHQRNYMTEFRQLSNETIDHPLFKGIVKSYKDEKENFFTIAYEIKDINNKVVGVQKTNTNPAYDNFNSKRFARGSQNDVGFVFSNPIEVDKDLQVNSKQGGRNLIITESLWDAMSHFEVNQPQNSEYLSTNGELSENKAFKLKQFFDLRAFEKITLSTDNDIRGCFFDTIIISKMVPEIKINYKDKDFLSISLTINDKENFVKAEKLSTKFREIDKKTLEFLNGVLPRNMAVDIINQEKAISYLKKNSKSEIEFIVPNTKEYLETFNNMSLQIFPGINKKITIHKSNSKDWNEDLKLRKQENLDLQQELPKKKGLKI
;
A
#
# COMPACT_ATOMS: atom_id res chain seq x y z
N MET A 1 10.12 39.39 1.13
CA MET A 1 9.81 38.15 0.40
C MET A 1 10.76 37.10 0.93
N GLU A 2 10.28 36.06 1.61
CA GLU A 2 11.15 34.93 1.95
C GLU A 2 11.57 34.23 0.65
N GLU A 3 12.87 34.15 0.38
CA GLU A 3 13.39 33.32 -0.71
C GLU A 3 12.88 31.89 -0.53
N LYS A 4 12.19 31.37 -1.56
CA LYS A 4 11.78 29.96 -1.57
C LYS A 4 13.04 29.10 -1.55
N GLN A 5 13.26 28.40 -0.45
CA GLN A 5 14.37 27.47 -0.32
C GLN A 5 14.33 26.45 -1.47
N PRO A 6 15.48 26.11 -2.07
CA PRO A 6 15.54 25.11 -3.13
C PRO A 6 15.03 23.77 -2.60
N MET A 7 14.19 23.10 -3.40
CA MET A 7 13.71 21.76 -3.09
C MET A 7 14.84 20.77 -3.37
N VAL A 8 15.23 20.01 -2.35
CA VAL A 8 16.22 18.96 -2.44
C VAL A 8 15.58 17.73 -3.08
N ASP A 9 16.28 17.09 -4.01
CA ASP A 9 15.89 15.77 -4.51
C ASP A 9 16.09 14.75 -3.38
N TRP A 10 14.99 14.31 -2.78
CA TRP A 10 15.03 13.39 -1.64
C TRP A 10 15.50 11.99 -2.02
N TYR A 11 15.23 11.56 -3.26
CA TYR A 11 15.72 10.28 -3.74
C TYR A 11 17.24 10.30 -3.83
N LYS A 12 17.79 11.37 -4.40
CA LYS A 12 19.22 11.62 -4.42
C LYS A 12 19.81 11.74 -3.01
N ALA A 13 19.14 12.47 -2.11
CA ALA A 13 19.59 12.62 -0.72
C ALA A 13 19.66 11.27 0.03
N ILE A 14 18.68 10.38 -0.16
CA ILE A 14 18.68 9.02 0.43
C ILE A 14 19.89 8.20 -0.05
N GLN A 15 20.34 8.42 -1.28
CA GLN A 15 21.47 7.70 -1.86
C GLN A 15 22.84 8.28 -1.47
N GLU A 16 22.94 9.60 -1.34
CA GLU A 16 24.21 10.30 -1.15
C GLU A 16 24.57 10.59 0.31
N ILE A 17 23.56 10.76 1.18
CA ILE A 17 23.78 11.07 2.59
C ILE A 17 23.85 9.77 3.38
N ASP A 18 24.96 9.57 4.10
CA ASP A 18 25.10 8.46 5.03
C ASP A 18 24.18 8.68 6.24
N LEU A 19 23.25 7.74 6.44
CA LEU A 19 22.24 7.80 7.47
C LEU A 19 22.84 7.70 8.88
N VAL A 20 23.94 6.97 9.06
CA VAL A 20 24.63 6.87 10.35
C VAL A 20 25.33 8.18 10.66
N ASP A 21 25.99 8.80 9.69
CA ASP A 21 26.59 10.13 9.88
C ASP A 21 25.52 11.18 10.23
N PHE A 22 24.39 11.16 9.51
CA PHE A 22 23.26 12.03 9.81
C PHE A 22 22.67 11.79 11.21
N PHE A 23 22.45 10.53 11.58
CA PHE A 23 21.97 10.14 12.91
C PHE A 23 22.88 10.68 14.00
N ARG A 24 24.19 10.47 13.89
CA ARG A 24 25.16 10.86 14.93
C ARG A 24 25.34 12.36 15.05
N TYR A 25 25.11 13.09 13.97
CA TYR A 25 25.03 14.54 14.01
C TYR A 25 23.83 14.99 14.86
N ARG A 26 22.63 14.44 14.60
CA ARG A 26 21.38 14.85 15.24
C ARG A 26 21.13 14.26 16.63
N MET A 27 21.70 13.09 16.91
CA MET A 27 21.53 12.33 18.16
C MET A 27 22.91 12.12 18.82
N PRO A 28 23.59 13.19 19.26
CA PRO A 28 24.96 13.11 19.79
C PRO A 28 25.12 12.24 21.04
N ASN A 29 24.04 12.03 21.79
CA ASN A 29 24.05 11.33 23.08
C ASN A 29 23.88 9.81 22.95
N PHE A 30 23.81 9.28 21.72
CA PHE A 30 23.77 7.85 21.50
C PHE A 30 25.18 7.28 21.36
N PHE A 31 25.36 6.08 21.88
CA PHE A 31 26.62 5.34 21.89
C PHE A 31 26.49 4.08 21.06
N TYR A 32 27.55 3.71 20.34
CA TYR A 32 27.57 2.44 19.62
C TYR A 32 27.83 1.28 20.57
N ASP A 33 26.94 0.29 20.58
CA ASP A 33 27.13 -0.99 21.26
C ASP A 33 27.54 -2.06 20.25
N ASN A 34 28.83 -2.41 20.27
CA ASN A 34 29.41 -3.39 19.36
C ASN A 34 28.78 -4.80 19.50
N LYS A 35 28.34 -5.20 20.71
CA LYS A 35 27.71 -6.52 20.91
C LYS A 35 26.35 -6.61 20.22
N ARG A 36 25.64 -5.48 20.14
CA ARG A 36 24.29 -5.40 19.58
C ARG A 36 24.27 -4.90 18.14
N LYS A 37 25.41 -4.43 17.62
CA LYS A 37 25.53 -3.76 16.32
C LYS A 37 24.46 -2.66 16.16
N ALA A 38 24.37 -1.78 17.16
CA ALA A 38 23.31 -0.77 17.26
C ALA A 38 23.76 0.46 18.06
N PHE A 39 23.03 1.56 17.92
CA PHE A 39 23.20 2.76 18.76
C PHE A 39 22.20 2.74 19.92
N VAL A 40 22.67 3.00 21.13
CA VAL A 40 21.90 3.00 22.38
C VAL A 40 22.02 4.34 23.10
N ASP A 41 20.97 4.73 23.81
CA ASP A 41 20.87 6.00 24.54
C ASP A 41 21.66 6.02 25.87
N ASN A 42 22.05 4.85 26.39
CA ASN A 42 22.82 4.74 27.63
C ASN A 42 23.89 3.63 27.52
N SER A 43 25.08 3.90 28.03
CA SER A 43 26.17 2.91 28.09
C SER A 43 25.85 1.76 29.06
N ASP A 44 25.19 2.06 30.19
CA ASP A 44 24.69 1.05 31.12
C ASP A 44 23.50 0.28 30.53
N SER A 45 23.67 -1.03 30.38
CA SER A 45 22.66 -1.91 29.79
C SER A 45 21.32 -1.94 30.52
N THR A 46 21.28 -1.60 31.80
CA THR A 46 20.07 -1.63 32.65
C THR A 46 19.23 -0.37 32.53
N LEU A 47 19.83 0.74 32.08
CA LEU A 47 19.20 2.07 32.00
C LEU A 47 18.83 2.48 30.57
N ARG A 48 18.96 1.57 29.60
CA ARG A 48 18.67 1.84 28.19
C ARG A 48 17.17 1.88 27.94
N SER A 49 16.70 2.93 27.27
CA SER A 49 15.29 3.09 26.92
C SER A 49 15.04 3.00 25.41
N ASP A 50 16.02 3.40 24.58
CA ASP A 50 15.92 3.30 23.12
C ASP A 50 17.17 2.66 22.49
N LYS A 51 16.96 2.10 21.31
CA LYS A 51 18.00 1.51 20.46
C LYS A 51 17.66 1.75 19.00
N PHE A 52 18.62 2.29 18.26
CA PHE A 52 18.59 2.41 16.80
C PHE A 52 19.43 1.31 16.16
N GLU A 53 18.81 0.47 15.35
CA GLU A 53 19.52 -0.46 14.47
C GLU A 53 19.52 0.10 13.05
N PHE A 54 20.62 -0.06 12.34
CA PHE A 54 20.77 0.36 10.94
C PHE A 54 21.00 -0.87 10.07
N PHE A 55 20.47 -0.86 8.86
CA PHE A 55 20.57 -1.99 7.92
C PHE A 55 20.43 -1.52 6.47
N LYS A 56 20.88 -2.35 5.53
CA LYS A 56 20.74 -2.04 4.09
C LYS A 56 19.46 -2.68 3.56
N GLY A 57 18.56 -1.84 3.06
CA GLY A 57 17.33 -2.27 2.41
C GLY A 57 17.60 -3.03 1.12
N LYS A 58 16.61 -3.78 0.65
CA LYS A 58 16.70 -4.52 -0.63
C LYS A 58 16.83 -3.61 -1.84
N ASP A 59 16.35 -2.38 -1.71
CA ASP A 59 16.54 -1.27 -2.66
C ASP A 59 17.96 -0.70 -2.64
N GLY A 60 18.84 -1.23 -1.78
CA GLY A 60 20.21 -0.76 -1.58
C GLY A 60 20.32 0.47 -0.68
N ASN A 61 19.20 1.03 -0.21
CA ASN A 61 19.21 2.24 0.61
C ASN A 61 19.52 1.92 2.08
N GLN A 62 20.10 2.89 2.78
CA GLN A 62 20.33 2.80 4.21
C GLN A 62 19.01 3.03 4.97
N ASN A 63 18.68 2.14 5.89
CA ASN A 63 17.47 2.20 6.70
C ASN A 63 17.79 2.07 8.19
N TYR A 64 16.84 2.46 9.02
CA TYR A 64 16.90 2.35 10.47
C TYR A 64 15.61 1.76 11.05
N ILE A 65 15.69 1.28 12.29
CA ILE A 65 14.55 1.00 13.16
C ILE A 65 14.85 1.49 14.59
N SER A 66 13.93 2.25 15.17
CA SER A 66 13.93 2.65 16.60
C SER A 66 13.12 1.64 17.39
N ARG A 67 13.70 1.10 18.46
CA ARG A 67 13.01 0.12 19.31
C ARG A 67 11.97 0.76 20.22
N ALA A 68 12.21 1.96 20.75
CA ALA A 68 11.29 2.61 21.68
C ALA A 68 9.98 3.00 20.98
N THR A 69 10.07 3.49 19.74
CA THR A 69 8.92 3.98 18.99
C THR A 69 8.33 2.94 18.03
N GLY A 70 9.12 1.93 17.64
CA GLY A 70 8.76 1.01 16.55
C GLY A 70 8.84 1.65 15.17
N ASN A 71 9.22 2.93 15.08
CA ASN A 71 9.35 3.64 13.81
C ASN A 71 10.58 3.14 13.05
N ALA A 72 10.44 3.01 11.73
CA ALA A 72 11.49 2.57 10.83
C ALA A 72 11.41 3.34 9.51
N GLY A 73 12.49 3.25 8.73
CA GLY A 73 12.53 3.76 7.35
C GLY A 73 13.91 4.23 6.96
N ASN A 74 13.98 5.00 5.88
CA ASN A 74 15.23 5.59 5.39
C ASN A 74 15.50 6.97 6.01
N LEU A 75 16.50 7.69 5.50
CA LEU A 75 16.87 9.04 5.92
C LEU A 75 15.69 10.01 6.05
N ILE A 76 14.77 10.04 5.09
CA ILE A 76 13.64 10.96 5.11
C ILE A 76 12.69 10.64 6.27
N HIS A 77 12.44 9.34 6.49
CA HIS A 77 11.65 8.87 7.61
C HIS A 77 12.33 9.19 8.94
N PHE A 78 13.66 9.08 9.01
CA PHE A 78 14.40 9.42 10.21
C PHE A 78 14.23 10.90 10.59
N ILE A 79 14.44 11.80 9.61
CA ILE A 79 14.29 13.24 9.82
C ILE A 79 12.85 13.55 10.26
N LYS A 80 11.86 13.03 9.53
CA LYS A 80 10.44 13.21 9.84
C LYS A 80 10.09 12.74 11.26
N ASN A 81 10.49 11.53 11.62
CA ASN A 81 10.03 10.86 12.83
C ASN A 81 10.81 11.26 14.08
N HIS A 82 12.04 11.77 13.94
CA HIS A 82 12.93 12.00 15.09
C HIS A 82 13.54 13.39 15.16
N VAL A 83 13.56 14.15 14.05
CA VAL A 83 14.19 15.48 14.02
C VAL A 83 13.14 16.58 13.97
N VAL A 84 12.15 16.44 13.10
CA VAL A 84 11.13 17.47 12.82
C VAL A 84 9.71 17.03 13.20
N GLN A 85 9.58 16.03 14.08
CA GLN A 85 8.29 15.42 14.43
C GLN A 85 7.24 16.40 14.98
N ASN A 86 7.69 17.53 15.54
CA ASN A 86 6.83 18.57 16.12
C ASN A 86 6.62 19.77 15.20
N GLU A 87 7.13 19.72 13.96
CA GLU A 87 7.00 20.83 13.01
C GLU A 87 5.62 20.82 12.34
N PRO A 88 4.92 21.98 12.24
CA PRO A 88 3.58 22.06 11.65
C PRO A 88 3.58 21.72 10.16
N ASN A 89 4.70 21.94 9.46
CA ASN A 89 4.92 21.45 8.10
C ASN A 89 6.18 20.59 8.05
N VAL A 90 6.00 19.34 8.46
CA VAL A 90 7.04 18.30 8.52
C VAL A 90 7.85 18.22 7.24
N TRP A 91 7.24 18.31 6.06
CA TRP A 91 7.95 18.13 4.78
C TRP A 91 8.79 19.34 4.39
N LYS A 92 8.29 20.56 4.62
CA LYS A 92 9.11 21.77 4.50
C LYS A 92 10.29 21.73 5.48
N ALA A 93 10.05 21.24 6.70
CA ALA A 93 11.08 21.09 7.71
C ALA A 93 12.12 20.01 7.35
N VAL A 94 11.70 18.87 6.78
CA VAL A 94 12.62 17.86 6.23
C VAL A 94 13.51 18.48 5.15
N ASN A 95 12.93 19.22 4.20
CA ASN A 95 13.70 19.87 3.15
C ASN A 95 14.70 20.89 3.71
N LYS A 96 14.26 21.72 4.65
CA LYS A 96 15.12 22.69 5.35
C LYS A 96 16.27 21.99 6.07
N GLU A 97 16.01 20.87 6.73
CA GLU A 97 17.03 20.09 7.43
C GLU A 97 18.07 19.51 6.46
N LEU A 98 17.65 18.98 5.31
CA LEU A 98 18.57 18.49 4.27
C LEU A 98 19.42 19.63 3.68
N VAL A 99 18.82 20.80 3.43
CA VAL A 99 19.56 21.99 2.97
C VAL A 99 20.59 22.41 4.01
N ASN A 100 20.20 22.47 5.28
CA ASN A 100 21.09 22.82 6.39
C ASN A 100 22.23 21.82 6.54
N TYR A 101 21.94 20.52 6.48
CA TYR A 101 22.95 19.47 6.56
C TYR A 101 23.97 19.59 5.42
N ASN A 102 23.51 19.73 4.17
CA ASN A 102 24.40 19.88 3.02
C ASN A 102 25.24 21.16 3.08
N SER A 103 24.65 22.26 3.54
CA SER A 103 25.35 23.55 3.64
C SER A 103 26.44 23.54 4.72
N ASN A 104 26.32 22.67 5.73
CA ASN A 104 27.25 22.58 6.87
C ASN A 104 28.07 21.28 6.87
N LEU A 105 28.09 20.52 5.78
CA LEU A 105 28.64 19.16 5.73
C LEU A 105 30.09 19.06 6.24
N ALA A 106 30.93 20.05 5.93
CA ALA A 106 32.32 20.07 6.36
C ALA A 106 32.45 20.15 7.90
N ILE A 107 31.66 21.03 8.52
CA ILE A 107 31.63 21.23 9.97
C ILE A 107 31.07 19.97 10.65
N ILE A 108 29.96 19.45 10.12
CA ILE A 108 29.31 18.25 10.65
C ILE A 108 30.28 17.05 10.64
N LYS A 109 31.01 16.84 9.55
CA LYS A 109 32.01 15.76 9.46
C LYS A 109 33.13 15.91 10.49
N GLN A 110 33.54 17.14 10.81
CA GLN A 110 34.52 17.39 11.84
C GLN A 110 33.96 17.06 13.23
N GLU A 111 32.75 17.53 13.56
CA GLU A 111 32.09 17.22 14.85
C GLU A 111 31.91 15.71 15.05
N ILE A 112 31.49 14.98 14.01
CA ILE A 112 31.34 13.53 14.06
C ILE A 112 32.69 12.88 14.38
N LYS A 113 33.77 13.30 13.71
CA LYS A 113 35.12 12.75 13.92
C LYS A 113 35.65 13.02 15.34
N GLU A 114 35.40 14.20 15.89
CA GLU A 114 35.76 14.53 17.26
C GLU A 114 35.03 13.61 18.26
N ARG A 115 33.74 13.34 18.03
CA ARG A 115 32.95 12.41 18.83
C ARG A 115 33.40 10.95 18.67
N GLU A 116 33.78 10.54 17.46
CA GLU A 116 34.35 9.20 17.22
C GLU A 116 35.57 8.95 18.11
N ASN A 117 36.46 9.94 18.20
CA ASN A 117 37.65 9.87 19.03
C ASN A 117 37.28 9.78 20.52
N ILE A 118 36.32 10.57 20.99
CA ILE A 118 35.86 10.53 22.40
C ILE A 118 35.24 9.17 22.75
N GLN A 119 34.45 8.59 21.83
CA GLN A 119 33.75 7.34 22.06
C GLN A 119 34.58 6.09 21.73
N ASN A 120 35.84 6.24 21.29
CA ASN A 120 36.66 5.16 20.73
C ASN A 120 35.92 4.35 19.65
N PHE A 121 35.11 5.02 18.83
CA PHE A 121 34.29 4.37 17.83
C PHE A 121 35.15 3.92 16.64
N ASN A 122 35.18 2.62 16.38
CA ASN A 122 35.83 2.09 15.18
C ASN A 122 34.92 2.31 13.97
N ARG A 123 35.35 3.16 13.02
CA ARG A 123 34.60 3.45 11.79
C ARG A 123 34.43 2.24 10.88
N ASP A 124 35.27 1.21 10.99
CA ASP A 124 35.04 -0.04 10.26
C ASP A 124 33.85 -0.83 10.83
N ALA A 125 33.48 -0.62 12.10
CA ALA A 125 32.26 -1.18 12.69
C ALA A 125 30.98 -0.52 12.14
N SER A 126 31.04 0.71 11.60
CA SER A 126 29.89 1.31 10.91
C SER A 126 29.64 0.67 9.55
N LYS A 127 30.68 0.19 8.86
CA LYS A 127 30.51 -0.60 7.63
C LYS A 127 29.84 -1.94 7.91
N GLU A 128 30.06 -2.51 9.09
CA GLU A 128 29.37 -3.71 9.56
C GLU A 128 27.90 -3.47 9.98
N LEU A 129 27.48 -2.23 10.28
CA LEU A 129 26.05 -1.95 10.52
C LEU A 129 25.20 -2.30 9.31
N PHE A 130 25.72 -2.03 8.12
CA PHE A 130 25.05 -2.32 6.85
C PHE A 130 25.43 -3.68 6.26
N SER A 131 26.24 -4.50 6.95
CA SER A 131 26.52 -5.87 6.50
C SER A 131 25.32 -6.79 6.64
N ASN A 132 24.34 -6.42 7.49
CA ASN A 132 23.00 -6.97 7.46
C ASN A 132 22.25 -6.38 6.25
N SER A 133 22.54 -6.90 5.06
CA SER A 133 21.58 -6.81 3.97
C SER A 133 20.31 -7.57 4.38
N MET A 134 19.13 -7.11 3.96
CA MET A 134 17.95 -7.98 3.92
C MET A 134 18.15 -9.11 2.88
N THR A 135 19.14 -9.98 3.12
CA THR A 135 19.46 -11.18 2.35
C THR A 135 18.89 -12.43 2.98
N GLU A 136 18.38 -12.37 4.21
CA GLU A 136 17.69 -13.52 4.77
C GLU A 136 16.34 -13.69 4.08
N ASP A 137 16.24 -14.79 3.33
CA ASP A 137 14.97 -15.34 2.88
C ASP A 137 14.00 -15.44 4.05
N PHE A 138 12.71 -15.25 3.77
CA PHE A 138 11.69 -15.43 4.81
C PHE A 138 11.78 -16.85 5.38
N LEU A 139 12.07 -16.92 6.68
CA LEU A 139 12.04 -18.18 7.44
C LEU A 139 10.69 -18.28 8.13
N LEU A 140 9.92 -19.32 7.79
CA LEU A 140 8.66 -19.62 8.45
C LEU A 140 8.92 -19.98 9.92
N LYS A 141 8.40 -19.18 10.85
CA LYS A 141 8.51 -19.39 12.30
C LYS A 141 7.16 -19.72 12.89
N GLY A 142 6.78 -20.99 12.76
CA GLY A 142 5.49 -21.53 13.17
C GLY A 142 5.05 -22.66 12.24
N GLU A 143 3.85 -23.17 12.49
CA GLU A 143 3.31 -24.32 11.78
C GLU A 143 1.92 -24.03 11.20
N PHE A 144 1.73 -24.41 9.94
CA PHE A 144 0.42 -24.45 9.30
C PHE A 144 -0.25 -25.79 9.56
N LEU A 145 -1.46 -25.75 10.09
CA LEU A 145 -2.28 -26.90 10.42
C LEU A 145 -3.56 -26.90 9.58
N PRO A 146 -4.22 -28.07 9.43
CA PRO A 146 -5.56 -28.12 8.90
C PRO A 146 -6.49 -27.13 9.60
N LEU A 147 -7.40 -26.52 8.85
CA LEU A 147 -8.31 -25.50 9.38
C LEU A 147 -9.19 -26.09 10.50
N HIS A 148 -8.94 -25.67 11.74
CA HIS A 148 -9.74 -26.11 12.89
C HIS A 148 -11.14 -25.51 12.85
N SER A 149 -12.09 -26.17 13.52
CA SER A 149 -13.50 -25.75 13.58
C SER A 149 -13.68 -24.31 14.03
N HIS A 150 -12.93 -23.84 15.03
CA HIS A 150 -13.03 -22.47 15.50
C HIS A 150 -12.61 -21.43 14.44
N GLN A 151 -11.53 -21.68 13.70
CA GLN A 151 -11.13 -20.81 12.58
C GLN A 151 -12.11 -20.91 11.41
N ARG A 152 -12.69 -22.09 11.15
CA ARG A 152 -13.75 -22.26 10.15
C ARG A 152 -15.01 -21.48 10.52
N ASN A 153 -15.42 -21.51 11.79
CA ASN A 153 -16.56 -20.73 12.28
C ASN A 153 -16.32 -19.22 12.14
N TYR A 154 -15.09 -18.74 12.29
CA TYR A 154 -14.80 -17.34 11.99
C TYR A 154 -15.07 -17.01 10.50
N MET A 155 -14.77 -17.92 9.58
CA MET A 155 -15.05 -17.73 8.15
C MET A 155 -16.56 -17.80 7.85
N THR A 156 -17.28 -18.76 8.44
CA THR A 156 -18.71 -18.97 8.16
C THR A 156 -19.63 -18.02 8.91
N GLU A 157 -19.33 -17.70 10.17
CA GLU A 157 -20.22 -16.89 11.02
C GLU A 157 -19.83 -15.39 11.00
N PHE A 158 -18.54 -15.08 11.12
CA PHE A 158 -18.09 -13.68 11.18
C PHE A 158 -17.85 -13.07 9.80
N ARG A 159 -17.20 -13.81 8.90
CA ARG A 159 -17.02 -13.39 7.49
C ARG A 159 -18.21 -13.73 6.60
N GLN A 160 -19.13 -14.56 7.08
CA GLN A 160 -20.30 -15.00 6.33
C GLN A 160 -19.97 -15.63 4.97
N LEU A 161 -18.84 -16.32 4.85
CA LEU A 161 -18.50 -17.09 3.65
C LEU A 161 -19.21 -18.45 3.69
N SER A 162 -19.75 -18.89 2.56
CA SER A 162 -20.35 -20.22 2.48
C SER A 162 -19.28 -21.33 2.46
N ASN A 163 -19.63 -22.54 2.88
CA ASN A 163 -18.69 -23.67 2.80
C ASN A 163 -18.31 -23.97 1.34
N GLU A 164 -19.24 -23.76 0.40
CA GLU A 164 -18.97 -23.89 -1.04
C GLU A 164 -17.87 -22.95 -1.50
N THR A 165 -17.86 -21.69 -1.08
CA THR A 165 -16.79 -20.73 -1.39
C THR A 165 -15.46 -21.14 -0.75
N ILE A 166 -15.49 -21.58 0.51
CA ILE A 166 -14.29 -21.98 1.26
C ILE A 166 -13.63 -23.22 0.65
N ASP A 167 -14.45 -24.19 0.25
CA ASP A 167 -14.01 -25.47 -0.30
C ASP A 167 -13.89 -25.44 -1.85
N HIS A 168 -14.17 -24.29 -2.48
CA HIS A 168 -14.05 -24.10 -3.93
C HIS A 168 -12.60 -24.33 -4.39
N PRO A 169 -12.36 -24.96 -5.56
CA PRO A 169 -11.02 -25.23 -6.07
C PRO A 169 -10.08 -24.01 -6.08
N LEU A 170 -10.60 -22.80 -6.32
CA LEU A 170 -9.82 -21.55 -6.27
C LEU A 170 -9.27 -21.21 -4.87
N PHE A 171 -9.95 -21.58 -3.79
CA PHE A 171 -9.61 -21.15 -2.43
C PHE A 171 -9.23 -22.29 -1.49
N LYS A 172 -9.55 -23.54 -1.87
CA LYS A 172 -9.32 -24.72 -1.07
C LYS A 172 -7.86 -24.83 -0.67
N GLY A 173 -7.64 -24.96 0.64
CA GLY A 173 -6.31 -25.17 1.22
C GLY A 173 -5.43 -23.91 1.31
N ILE A 174 -5.90 -22.74 0.87
CA ILE A 174 -5.16 -21.48 1.03
C ILE A 174 -5.21 -21.02 2.49
N VAL A 175 -6.41 -21.00 3.06
CA VAL A 175 -6.65 -20.59 4.45
C VAL A 175 -6.44 -21.79 5.38
N LYS A 176 -5.60 -21.61 6.40
CA LYS A 176 -5.22 -22.66 7.35
C LYS A 176 -5.23 -22.13 8.78
N SER A 177 -5.25 -23.05 9.74
CA SER A 177 -4.93 -22.69 11.13
C SER A 177 -3.41 -22.53 11.25
N TYR A 178 -2.95 -21.58 12.05
CA TYR A 178 -1.52 -21.30 12.21
C TYR A 178 -1.15 -21.10 13.67
N LYS A 179 -0.05 -21.76 14.05
CA LYS A 179 0.57 -21.65 15.36
C LYS A 179 1.90 -20.93 15.22
N ASP A 180 1.92 -19.65 15.60
CA ASP A 180 3.17 -18.89 15.70
C ASP A 180 3.96 -19.37 16.93
N GLU A 181 5.28 -19.49 16.80
CA GLU A 181 6.17 -19.92 17.90
C GLU A 181 6.03 -19.03 19.15
N LYS A 182 5.67 -17.76 18.97
CA LYS A 182 5.56 -16.77 20.06
C LYS A 182 4.16 -16.61 20.62
N GLU A 183 3.14 -17.15 19.98
CA GLU A 183 1.75 -16.95 20.38
C GLU A 183 1.18 -18.22 21.02
N ASN A 184 0.48 -18.06 22.14
CA ASN A 184 -0.10 -19.20 22.86
C ASN A 184 -1.42 -19.70 22.27
N PHE A 185 -1.97 -19.03 21.25
CA PHE A 185 -3.23 -19.38 20.60
C PHE A 185 -3.04 -19.67 19.11
N PHE A 186 -4.04 -20.29 18.49
CA PHE A 186 -4.09 -20.50 17.04
C PHE A 186 -4.72 -19.30 16.35
N THR A 187 -4.15 -18.91 15.22
CA THR A 187 -4.70 -17.89 14.32
C THR A 187 -5.21 -18.54 13.04
N ILE A 188 -5.98 -17.78 12.27
CA ILE A 188 -6.20 -18.13 10.86
C ILE A 188 -5.13 -17.44 10.03
N ALA A 189 -4.53 -18.13 9.07
CA ALA A 189 -3.44 -17.58 8.28
C ALA A 189 -3.38 -18.14 6.86
N TYR A 190 -2.58 -17.48 6.04
CA TYR A 190 -2.26 -17.89 4.69
C TYR A 190 -0.86 -17.41 4.31
N GLU A 191 -0.23 -18.17 3.41
CA GLU A 191 1.08 -17.86 2.86
C GLU A 191 1.00 -16.63 1.95
N ILE A 192 1.99 -15.75 2.11
CA ILE A 192 2.26 -14.65 1.18
C ILE A 192 3.38 -15.10 0.27
N LYS A 193 3.19 -14.97 -1.04
CA LYS A 193 4.14 -15.44 -2.06
C LYS A 193 4.56 -14.32 -2.98
N ASP A 194 5.79 -14.35 -3.45
CA ASP A 194 6.21 -13.49 -4.56
C ASP A 194 5.62 -13.99 -5.88
N ILE A 195 5.89 -13.25 -6.96
CA ILE A 195 5.41 -13.58 -8.32
C ILE A 195 6.00 -14.88 -8.89
N ASN A 196 7.06 -15.41 -8.27
CA ASN A 196 7.70 -16.68 -8.60
C ASN A 196 7.20 -17.82 -7.72
N ASN A 197 6.13 -17.59 -6.95
CA ASN A 197 5.52 -18.56 -6.03
C ASN A 197 6.42 -18.95 -4.84
N LYS A 198 7.48 -18.18 -4.54
CA LYS A 198 8.28 -18.35 -3.33
C LYS A 198 7.53 -17.77 -2.14
N VAL A 199 7.43 -18.50 -1.04
CA VAL A 199 6.84 -17.99 0.20
C VAL A 199 7.76 -16.91 0.78
N VAL A 200 7.23 -15.70 0.92
CA VAL A 200 7.94 -14.51 1.41
C VAL A 200 7.32 -13.94 2.69
N GLY A 201 6.26 -14.55 3.20
CA GLY A 201 5.64 -14.15 4.44
C GLY A 201 4.42 -14.98 4.80
N VAL A 202 3.82 -14.63 5.94
CA VAL A 202 2.52 -15.17 6.38
C VAL A 202 1.70 -14.03 6.91
N GLN A 203 0.47 -13.89 6.42
CA GLN A 203 -0.51 -13.03 7.07
C GLN A 203 -1.36 -13.91 7.99
N LYS A 204 -1.58 -13.42 9.21
CA LYS A 204 -2.37 -14.08 10.23
C LYS A 204 -3.41 -13.13 10.82
N THR A 205 -4.55 -13.68 11.22
CA THR A 205 -5.65 -12.96 11.85
C THR A 205 -6.06 -13.68 13.13
N ASN A 206 -6.21 -12.92 14.21
CA ASN A 206 -6.76 -13.50 15.44
C ASN A 206 -8.27 -13.71 15.27
N THR A 207 -8.72 -14.95 15.47
CA THR A 207 -10.13 -15.35 15.34
C THR A 207 -10.83 -15.52 16.67
N ASN A 208 -10.13 -15.36 17.80
CA ASN A 208 -10.74 -15.56 19.10
C ASN A 208 -11.37 -14.24 19.61
N PRO A 209 -12.70 -14.18 19.76
CA PRO A 209 -13.42 -12.97 20.15
C PRO A 209 -13.16 -12.52 21.60
N ALA A 210 -12.55 -13.38 22.43
CA ALA A 210 -12.20 -13.05 23.81
C ALA A 210 -10.95 -12.17 23.94
N TYR A 211 -10.20 -11.94 22.86
CA TYR A 211 -9.02 -11.07 22.88
C TYR A 211 -9.29 -9.73 22.21
N ASP A 212 -8.71 -8.65 22.76
CA ASP A 212 -8.86 -7.28 22.25
C ASP A 212 -8.41 -7.09 20.80
N ASN A 213 -7.52 -7.95 20.33
CA ASN A 213 -7.01 -7.95 18.97
C ASN A 213 -7.77 -8.90 18.03
N PHE A 214 -8.99 -9.32 18.40
CA PHE A 214 -9.89 -10.05 17.51
C PHE A 214 -10.00 -9.35 16.14
N ASN A 215 -10.00 -10.13 15.06
CA ASN A 215 -10.06 -9.65 13.69
C ASN A 215 -8.87 -8.77 13.25
N SER A 216 -7.85 -8.58 14.10
CA SER A 216 -6.65 -7.83 13.71
C SER A 216 -5.82 -8.60 12.70
N LYS A 217 -5.50 -7.95 11.57
CA LYS A 217 -4.55 -8.45 10.57
C LYS A 217 -3.14 -8.19 11.07
N ARG A 218 -2.29 -9.23 11.05
CA ARG A 218 -0.87 -9.17 11.44
C ARG A 218 -0.05 -10.00 10.48
N PHE A 219 1.25 -9.77 10.46
CA PHE A 219 2.19 -10.55 9.68
C PHE A 219 3.10 -11.35 10.61
N ALA A 220 3.50 -12.55 10.20
CA ALA A 220 4.57 -13.28 10.87
C ALA A 220 5.87 -12.48 10.76
N ARG A 221 6.75 -12.61 11.76
CA ARG A 221 8.01 -11.86 11.80
C ARG A 221 8.85 -12.15 10.54
N GLY A 222 9.34 -11.08 9.90
CA GLY A 222 10.17 -11.19 8.69
C GLY A 222 9.38 -11.34 7.39
N SER A 223 8.04 -11.28 7.44
CA SER A 223 7.21 -11.27 6.22
C SER A 223 7.50 -10.04 5.37
N GLN A 224 7.61 -10.24 4.06
CA GLN A 224 7.96 -9.23 3.07
C GLN A 224 6.71 -8.84 2.27
N ASN A 225 5.81 -8.09 2.91
CA ASN A 225 4.53 -7.70 2.30
C ASN A 225 4.70 -6.72 1.13
N ASP A 226 5.83 -6.03 1.03
CA ASP A 226 6.16 -5.09 -0.03
C ASP A 226 6.35 -5.76 -1.41
N VAL A 227 6.64 -7.06 -1.44
CA VAL A 227 6.84 -7.86 -2.66
C VAL A 227 5.90 -9.05 -2.78
N GLY A 228 5.10 -9.32 -1.73
CA GLY A 228 4.33 -10.53 -1.60
C GLY A 228 2.82 -10.36 -1.76
N PHE A 229 2.16 -11.34 -2.36
CA PHE A 229 0.72 -11.41 -2.62
C PHE A 229 0.13 -12.71 -2.09
N VAL A 230 -1.20 -12.75 -2.02
CA VAL A 230 -1.93 -14.01 -1.87
C VAL A 230 -2.61 -14.31 -3.18
N PHE A 231 -2.38 -15.50 -3.70
CA PHE A 231 -2.95 -15.95 -4.97
C PHE A 231 -4.04 -16.99 -4.70
N SER A 232 -5.10 -16.97 -5.49
CA SER A 232 -5.96 -18.16 -5.61
C SER A 232 -5.17 -19.33 -6.21
N ASN A 233 -5.69 -20.53 -6.07
CA ASN A 233 -5.22 -21.66 -6.86
C ASN A 233 -5.44 -21.35 -8.37
N PRO A 234 -4.52 -21.79 -9.24
CA PRO A 234 -4.66 -21.57 -10.67
C PRO A 234 -5.85 -22.35 -11.23
N ILE A 235 -6.48 -21.82 -12.28
CA ILE A 235 -7.50 -22.56 -13.02
C ILE A 235 -6.77 -23.49 -13.99
N GLU A 236 -7.12 -24.77 -13.99
CA GLU A 236 -6.72 -25.68 -15.07
C GLU A 236 -7.40 -25.23 -16.35
N VAL A 237 -6.69 -24.48 -17.17
CA VAL A 237 -7.13 -24.20 -18.53
C VAL A 237 -6.74 -25.40 -19.36
N ASP A 238 -7.75 -26.10 -19.87
CA ASP A 238 -7.56 -27.23 -20.77
C ASP A 238 -6.60 -26.81 -21.88
N LYS A 239 -5.51 -27.58 -22.08
CA LYS A 239 -4.44 -27.20 -23.02
C LYS A 239 -4.95 -27.13 -24.46
N ASP A 240 -6.07 -27.80 -24.73
CA ASP A 240 -6.75 -27.82 -26.03
C ASP A 240 -7.74 -26.66 -26.23
N LEU A 241 -8.02 -25.85 -25.19
CA LEU A 241 -8.93 -24.70 -25.25
C LEU A 241 -8.25 -23.35 -25.52
N GLN A 242 -6.96 -23.34 -25.89
CA GLN A 242 -6.25 -22.09 -26.23
C GLN A 242 -6.83 -21.31 -27.42
N VAL A 243 -7.88 -21.79 -28.11
CA VAL A 243 -8.46 -21.09 -29.27
C VAL A 243 -9.99 -21.17 -29.37
N ASN A 244 -10.75 -21.32 -28.27
CA ASN A 244 -12.20 -21.14 -28.32
C ASN A 244 -12.63 -19.85 -27.62
N SER A 245 -12.61 -18.77 -28.41
CA SER A 245 -13.01 -17.38 -28.10
C SER A 245 -14.46 -17.17 -27.63
N LYS A 246 -15.21 -18.23 -27.31
CA LYS A 246 -16.59 -18.15 -26.79
C LYS A 246 -16.69 -18.14 -25.27
N GLN A 247 -15.65 -18.53 -24.54
CA GLN A 247 -15.65 -18.54 -23.06
C GLN A 247 -14.82 -17.41 -22.41
N GLY A 248 -14.21 -16.53 -23.21
CA GLY A 248 -13.34 -15.45 -22.72
C GLY A 248 -12.01 -15.99 -22.19
N GLY A 249 -10.91 -15.26 -22.41
CA GLY A 249 -9.60 -15.65 -21.93
C GLY A 249 -9.47 -15.56 -20.40
N ARG A 250 -8.30 -15.98 -19.90
CA ARG A 250 -7.98 -15.98 -18.47
C ARG A 250 -7.98 -14.56 -17.93
N ASN A 251 -8.72 -14.33 -16.86
CA ASN A 251 -8.82 -13.03 -16.19
C ASN A 251 -8.11 -13.06 -14.84
N LEU A 252 -7.59 -11.92 -14.43
CA LEU A 252 -6.99 -11.71 -13.11
C LEU A 252 -7.80 -10.69 -12.33
N ILE A 253 -8.32 -11.07 -11.17
CA ILE A 253 -9.06 -10.17 -10.27
C ILE A 253 -8.14 -9.74 -9.14
N ILE A 254 -7.97 -8.43 -8.97
CA ILE A 254 -7.14 -7.84 -7.92
C ILE A 254 -8.03 -7.35 -6.79
N THR A 255 -7.76 -7.82 -5.56
CA THR A 255 -8.47 -7.37 -4.35
C THR A 255 -7.52 -6.88 -3.26
N GLU A 256 -8.03 -6.17 -2.25
CA GLU A 256 -7.19 -5.73 -1.13
C GLU A 256 -6.86 -6.88 -0.18
N SER A 257 -7.79 -7.79 0.07
CA SER A 257 -7.53 -8.96 0.91
C SER A 257 -8.14 -10.25 0.34
N LEU A 258 -7.66 -11.38 0.87
CA LEU A 258 -8.21 -12.69 0.53
C LEU A 258 -9.69 -12.80 0.91
N TRP A 259 -10.11 -12.13 1.99
CA TRP A 259 -11.51 -12.09 2.38
C TRP A 259 -12.36 -11.41 1.30
N ASP A 260 -11.87 -10.31 0.74
CA ASP A 260 -12.54 -9.61 -0.36
C ASP A 260 -12.54 -10.44 -1.64
N ALA A 261 -11.48 -11.22 -1.90
CA ALA A 261 -11.44 -12.15 -3.04
C ALA A 261 -12.54 -13.22 -2.92
N MET A 262 -12.64 -13.86 -1.75
CA MET A 262 -13.64 -14.89 -1.49
C MET A 262 -15.06 -14.29 -1.50
N SER A 263 -15.27 -13.12 -0.90
CA SER A 263 -16.58 -12.45 -0.92
C SER A 263 -16.97 -11.97 -2.32
N HIS A 264 -16.04 -11.40 -3.10
CA HIS A 264 -16.26 -11.06 -4.50
C HIS A 264 -16.64 -12.29 -5.33
N PHE A 265 -15.97 -13.42 -5.10
CA PHE A 265 -16.31 -14.69 -5.76
C PHE A 265 -17.72 -15.16 -5.41
N GLU A 266 -18.08 -15.17 -4.13
CA GLU A 266 -19.40 -15.62 -3.68
C GLU A 266 -20.52 -14.73 -4.23
N VAL A 267 -20.28 -13.41 -4.32
CA VAL A 267 -21.25 -12.45 -4.84
C VAL A 267 -21.39 -12.54 -6.36
N ASN A 268 -20.28 -12.62 -7.10
CA ASN A 268 -20.29 -12.42 -8.56
C ASN A 268 -20.08 -13.71 -9.38
N GLN A 269 -19.56 -14.77 -8.78
CA GLN A 269 -19.23 -16.05 -9.41
C GLN A 269 -18.54 -15.91 -10.78
N PRO A 270 -17.45 -15.12 -10.87
CA PRO A 270 -16.80 -14.85 -12.14
C PRO A 270 -16.21 -16.14 -12.73
N GLN A 271 -16.33 -16.29 -14.05
CA GLN A 271 -15.79 -17.43 -14.79
C GLN A 271 -14.35 -17.13 -15.25
N ASN A 272 -13.54 -18.18 -15.45
CA ASN A 272 -12.17 -18.08 -15.98
C ASN A 272 -11.29 -17.03 -15.28
N SER A 273 -11.46 -16.86 -13.97
CA SER A 273 -10.84 -15.80 -13.19
C SER A 273 -10.01 -16.32 -12.03
N GLU A 274 -8.75 -15.88 -11.96
CA GLU A 274 -7.86 -16.08 -10.81
C GLU A 274 -7.84 -14.82 -9.95
N TYR A 275 -7.51 -14.96 -8.67
CA TYR A 275 -7.45 -13.85 -7.73
C TYR A 275 -6.02 -13.60 -7.28
N LEU A 276 -5.69 -12.32 -7.10
CA LEU A 276 -4.47 -11.84 -6.47
C LEU A 276 -4.84 -10.76 -5.47
N SER A 277 -4.56 -11.01 -4.19
CA SER A 277 -4.81 -10.07 -3.11
C SER A 277 -3.54 -9.34 -2.70
N THR A 278 -3.66 -8.03 -2.48
CA THR A 278 -2.54 -7.15 -2.11
C THR A 278 -2.23 -7.15 -0.62
N ASN A 279 -2.97 -7.91 0.20
CA ASN A 279 -2.77 -8.01 1.65
C ASN A 279 -2.89 -6.66 2.39
N GLY A 280 -3.78 -5.79 1.91
CA GLY A 280 -4.07 -4.48 2.50
C GLY A 280 -2.94 -3.47 2.34
N GLU A 281 -2.03 -3.65 1.39
CA GLU A 281 -0.96 -2.71 1.07
C GLU A 281 -0.57 -2.80 -0.40
N LEU A 282 -0.46 -1.66 -1.07
CA LEU A 282 0.03 -1.58 -2.43
C LEU A 282 1.00 -0.39 -2.59
N SER A 283 2.28 -0.71 -2.67
CA SER A 283 3.34 0.23 -3.03
C SER A 283 3.59 0.23 -4.53
N GLU A 284 4.36 1.20 -5.03
CA GLU A 284 4.76 1.21 -6.44
C GLU A 284 5.59 -0.01 -6.86
N ASN A 285 6.48 -0.48 -5.98
CA ASN A 285 7.25 -1.69 -6.22
C ASN A 285 6.33 -2.92 -6.32
N LYS A 286 5.33 -3.01 -5.44
CA LYS A 286 4.34 -4.08 -5.46
C LYS A 286 3.48 -4.03 -6.73
N ALA A 287 3.03 -2.85 -7.14
CA ALA A 287 2.31 -2.71 -8.41
C ALA A 287 3.17 -3.05 -9.64
N PHE A 288 4.48 -2.74 -9.60
CA PHE A 288 5.41 -3.18 -10.63
C PHE A 288 5.51 -4.72 -10.68
N LYS A 289 5.58 -5.39 -9.52
CA LYS A 289 5.54 -6.87 -9.44
C LYS A 289 4.23 -7.44 -9.98
N LEU A 290 3.10 -6.82 -9.66
CA LEU A 290 1.78 -7.21 -10.20
C LEU A 290 1.77 -7.12 -11.73
N LYS A 291 2.30 -6.04 -12.31
CA LYS A 291 2.44 -5.93 -13.77
C LYS A 291 3.32 -7.05 -14.34
N GLN A 292 4.48 -7.32 -13.74
CA GLN A 292 5.34 -8.44 -14.16
C GLN A 292 4.58 -9.77 -14.14
N PHE A 293 3.81 -10.03 -13.08
CA PHE A 293 3.00 -11.23 -12.97
C PHE A 293 1.95 -11.34 -14.07
N PHE A 294 1.24 -10.23 -14.36
CA PHE A 294 0.25 -10.18 -15.43
C PHE A 294 0.87 -10.50 -16.80
N ASP A 295 1.99 -9.84 -17.12
CA ASP A 295 2.69 -10.01 -18.40
C ASP A 295 3.24 -11.44 -18.57
N LEU A 296 3.70 -12.08 -17.49
CA LEU A 296 4.26 -13.44 -17.52
C LEU A 296 3.22 -14.55 -17.66
N ARG A 297 1.98 -14.33 -17.19
CA ARG A 297 0.96 -15.39 -17.05
C ARG A 297 -0.09 -15.39 -18.17
N ALA A 298 0.09 -14.55 -19.20
CA ALA A 298 -0.78 -14.45 -20.38
C ALA A 298 -2.27 -14.27 -20.05
N PHE A 299 -2.58 -13.48 -19.02
CA PHE A 299 -3.95 -13.06 -18.75
C PHE A 299 -4.42 -12.11 -19.86
N GLU A 300 -5.67 -12.25 -20.28
CA GLU A 300 -6.28 -11.35 -21.26
C GLU A 300 -6.60 -10.00 -20.62
N LYS A 301 -7.10 -10.04 -19.37
CA LYS A 301 -7.66 -8.88 -18.70
C LYS A 301 -7.46 -8.92 -17.19
N ILE A 302 -7.35 -7.73 -16.59
CA ILE A 302 -7.39 -7.48 -15.16
C ILE A 302 -8.72 -6.83 -14.78
N THR A 303 -9.31 -7.29 -13.69
CA THR A 303 -10.39 -6.59 -13.00
C THR A 303 -9.86 -6.06 -11.67
N LEU A 304 -9.92 -4.74 -11.49
CA LEU A 304 -9.60 -4.07 -10.24
C LEU A 304 -10.84 -4.07 -9.35
N SER A 305 -10.81 -4.91 -8.33
CA SER A 305 -11.88 -5.11 -7.34
C SER A 305 -11.40 -4.78 -5.93
N THR A 306 -10.70 -3.66 -5.81
CA THR A 306 -10.29 -3.03 -4.54
C THR A 306 -11.47 -2.35 -3.85
N ASP A 307 -11.26 -1.92 -2.61
CA ASP A 307 -12.33 -1.38 -1.76
C ASP A 307 -12.91 -0.08 -2.35
N ASN A 308 -14.15 0.21 -1.99
CA ASN A 308 -14.90 1.38 -2.45
C ASN A 308 -14.64 2.61 -1.55
N ASP A 309 -13.37 2.84 -1.20
CA ASP A 309 -12.92 3.97 -0.39
C ASP A 309 -11.76 4.72 -1.04
N ILE A 310 -11.27 5.77 -0.39
CA ILE A 310 -10.15 6.60 -0.90
C ILE A 310 -8.90 5.73 -1.13
N ARG A 311 -8.65 4.75 -0.26
CA ARG A 311 -7.46 3.90 -0.33
C ARG A 311 -7.53 2.92 -1.49
N GLY A 312 -8.68 2.27 -1.68
CA GLY A 312 -8.90 1.36 -2.80
C GLY A 312 -8.85 2.09 -4.15
N CYS A 313 -9.41 3.30 -4.23
CA CYS A 313 -9.28 4.13 -5.44
C CYS A 313 -7.82 4.52 -5.71
N PHE A 314 -7.04 4.81 -4.67
CA PHE A 314 -5.62 5.09 -4.81
C PHE A 314 -4.82 3.85 -5.24
N PHE A 315 -5.17 2.65 -4.76
CA PHE A 315 -4.56 1.40 -5.22
C PHE A 315 -4.78 1.20 -6.72
N ASP A 316 -5.99 1.44 -7.21
CA ASP A 316 -6.27 1.39 -8.65
C ASP A 316 -5.42 2.39 -9.41
N THR A 317 -5.26 3.61 -8.90
CA THR A 317 -4.39 4.64 -9.49
C THR A 317 -2.95 4.17 -9.61
N ILE A 318 -2.39 3.54 -8.56
CA ILE A 318 -1.04 2.96 -8.64
C ILE A 318 -0.98 1.88 -9.72
N ILE A 319 -1.93 0.94 -9.76
CA ILE A 319 -1.92 -0.16 -10.74
C ILE A 319 -1.99 0.39 -12.16
N ILE A 320 -2.92 1.31 -12.42
CA ILE A 320 -3.09 1.98 -13.70
C ILE A 320 -1.80 2.70 -14.09
N SER A 321 -1.17 3.46 -13.18
CA SER A 321 0.10 4.15 -13.45
C SER A 321 1.24 3.21 -13.85
N LYS A 322 1.25 1.97 -13.37
CA LYS A 322 2.28 0.99 -13.78
C LYS A 322 1.94 0.33 -15.12
N MET A 323 0.66 0.19 -15.43
CA MET A 323 0.18 -0.37 -16.69
C MET A 323 0.21 0.63 -17.85
N VAL A 324 0.21 1.94 -17.57
CA VAL A 324 0.22 3.03 -18.55
C VAL A 324 1.57 3.77 -18.45
N PRO A 325 2.54 3.52 -19.34
CA PRO A 325 3.86 4.14 -19.27
C PRO A 325 3.86 5.68 -19.24
N GLU A 326 2.82 6.30 -19.82
CA GLU A 326 2.66 7.74 -19.91
C GLU A 326 2.23 8.39 -18.58
N ILE A 327 1.67 7.62 -17.64
CA ILE A 327 1.18 8.09 -16.34
C ILE A 327 2.26 7.87 -15.28
N LYS A 328 2.56 8.91 -14.50
CA LYS A 328 3.48 8.85 -13.36
C LYS A 328 2.85 9.47 -12.13
N ILE A 329 3.01 8.84 -10.98
CA ILE A 329 2.69 9.44 -9.69
C ILE A 329 3.97 10.10 -9.19
N ASN A 330 3.97 11.42 -9.01
CA ASN A 330 5.18 12.15 -8.58
C ASN A 330 5.24 12.33 -7.07
N TYR A 331 4.07 12.54 -6.46
CA TYR A 331 3.95 12.92 -5.06
C TYR A 331 2.56 12.58 -4.54
N LYS A 332 2.51 12.18 -3.27
CA LYS A 332 1.28 12.00 -2.51
C LYS A 332 1.49 12.52 -1.10
N ASP A 333 0.55 13.30 -0.60
CA ASP A 333 0.34 13.48 0.83
C ASP A 333 -1.09 13.14 1.23
N LYS A 334 -1.50 13.59 2.43
CA LYS A 334 -2.83 13.33 2.95
C LYS A 334 -3.90 14.03 2.11
N ASP A 335 -3.60 15.22 1.62
CA ASP A 335 -4.58 16.17 1.09
C ASP A 335 -4.50 16.25 -0.45
N PHE A 336 -3.33 15.98 -1.05
CA PHE A 336 -3.07 16.12 -2.47
C PHE A 336 -2.34 14.93 -3.08
N LEU A 337 -2.59 14.74 -4.38
CA LEU A 337 -1.91 13.79 -5.25
C LEU A 337 -1.39 14.54 -6.49
N SER A 338 -0.10 14.34 -6.82
CA SER A 338 0.49 14.81 -8.07
C SER A 338 0.65 13.65 -9.05
N ILE A 339 0.04 13.80 -10.22
CA ILE A 339 0.11 12.85 -11.33
C ILE A 339 0.63 13.58 -12.56
N SER A 340 1.68 13.06 -13.20
CA SER A 340 2.18 13.55 -14.48
C SER A 340 1.74 12.66 -15.63
N LEU A 341 1.37 13.30 -16.74
CA LEU A 341 1.15 12.68 -18.03
C LEU A 341 2.23 13.14 -19.00
N THR A 342 2.88 12.19 -19.66
CA THR A 342 3.88 12.47 -20.69
C THR A 342 3.20 13.01 -21.95
N ILE A 343 3.70 14.11 -22.52
CA ILE A 343 3.14 14.79 -23.71
C ILE A 343 4.11 14.79 -24.89
N ASN A 344 4.61 13.60 -25.24
CA ASN A 344 5.60 13.45 -26.32
C ASN A 344 5.02 13.71 -27.72
N ASP A 345 3.69 13.75 -27.86
CA ASP A 345 2.99 13.96 -29.12
C ASP A 345 1.65 14.70 -28.90
N LYS A 346 1.02 15.09 -30.01
CA LYS A 346 -0.26 15.81 -30.03
C LYS A 346 -1.40 14.96 -29.45
N GLU A 347 -1.37 13.65 -29.60
CA GLU A 347 -2.41 12.75 -29.12
C GLU A 347 -2.43 12.72 -27.59
N ASN A 348 -1.25 12.58 -26.98
CA ASN A 348 -1.04 12.58 -25.54
C ASN A 348 -1.38 13.94 -24.90
N PHE A 349 -1.14 15.05 -25.61
CA PHE A 349 -1.62 16.37 -25.20
C PHE A 349 -3.17 16.42 -25.13
N VAL A 350 -3.86 15.92 -26.16
CA VAL A 350 -5.34 15.86 -26.17
C VAL A 350 -5.89 14.98 -25.04
N LYS A 351 -5.20 13.88 -24.69
CA LYS A 351 -5.57 13.04 -23.52
C LYS A 351 -5.46 13.83 -22.22
N ALA A 352 -4.37 14.57 -22.04
CA ALA A 352 -4.18 15.42 -20.87
C ALA A 352 -5.23 16.55 -20.79
N GLU A 353 -5.60 17.18 -21.91
CA GLU A 353 -6.68 18.19 -21.93
C GLU A 353 -8.04 17.61 -21.53
N LYS A 354 -8.37 16.40 -21.99
CA LYS A 354 -9.62 15.72 -21.58
C LYS A 354 -9.67 15.49 -20.07
N LEU A 355 -8.55 15.03 -19.49
CA LEU A 355 -8.45 14.82 -18.05
C LEU A 355 -8.54 16.14 -17.27
N SER A 356 -7.83 17.18 -17.73
CA SER A 356 -7.91 18.54 -17.16
C SER A 356 -9.34 19.08 -17.16
N THR A 357 -10.06 18.89 -18.27
CA THR A 357 -11.45 19.32 -18.40
C THR A 357 -12.35 18.62 -17.38
N LYS A 358 -12.17 17.31 -17.16
CA LYS A 358 -12.95 16.59 -16.15
C LYS A 358 -12.67 17.02 -14.73
N PHE A 359 -11.42 17.28 -14.38
CA PHE A 359 -11.15 17.81 -13.04
C PHE A 359 -11.76 19.20 -12.84
N ARG A 360 -11.70 20.08 -13.84
CA ARG A 360 -12.38 21.39 -13.79
C ARG A 360 -13.89 21.28 -13.64
N GLU A 361 -14.52 20.25 -14.21
CA GLU A 361 -15.95 19.98 -14.01
C GLU A 361 -16.26 19.62 -12.55
N ILE A 362 -15.43 18.79 -11.91
CA ILE A 362 -15.56 18.44 -10.49
C ILE A 362 -15.39 19.69 -9.64
N ASP A 363 -14.30 20.42 -9.86
CA ASP A 363 -14.02 21.67 -9.19
C ASP A 363 -15.22 22.61 -9.24
N LYS A 364 -15.78 22.85 -10.44
CA LYS A 364 -16.96 23.70 -10.65
C LYS A 364 -18.16 23.25 -9.82
N LYS A 365 -18.47 21.95 -9.79
CA LYS A 365 -19.57 21.40 -8.96
C LYS A 365 -19.33 21.67 -7.47
N THR A 366 -18.09 21.52 -7.00
CA THR A 366 -17.72 21.85 -5.62
C THR A 366 -17.93 23.34 -5.33
N LEU A 367 -17.53 24.24 -6.25
CA LEU A 367 -17.77 25.68 -6.07
C LEU A 367 -19.26 26.01 -6.03
N GLU A 368 -20.07 25.40 -6.91
CA GLU A 368 -21.52 25.62 -6.95
C GLU A 368 -22.19 25.16 -5.65
N PHE A 369 -21.80 24.00 -5.11
CA PHE A 369 -22.27 23.54 -3.81
C PHE A 369 -21.89 24.51 -2.69
N LEU A 370 -20.62 24.92 -2.61
CA LEU A 370 -20.15 25.84 -1.57
C LEU A 370 -20.85 27.20 -1.65
N ASN A 371 -21.09 27.73 -2.84
CA ASN A 371 -21.85 28.97 -3.03
C ASN A 371 -23.34 28.85 -2.64
N GLY A 372 -23.90 27.63 -2.66
CA GLY A 372 -25.27 27.35 -2.23
C GLY A 372 -25.42 27.17 -0.72
N VAL A 373 -24.34 26.82 -0.01
CA VAL A 373 -24.34 26.52 1.43
C VAL A 373 -23.66 27.61 2.28
N LEU A 374 -22.72 28.37 1.71
CA LEU A 374 -21.95 29.40 2.40
C LEU A 374 -22.19 30.79 1.79
N PRO A 375 -22.04 31.87 2.57
CA PRO A 375 -21.99 33.23 2.03
C PRO A 375 -20.92 33.31 0.94
N ARG A 376 -21.26 33.88 -0.22
CA ARG A 376 -20.45 33.93 -1.46
C ARG A 376 -18.99 34.33 -1.23
N ASN A 377 -18.75 35.20 -0.25
CA ASN A 377 -17.45 35.76 0.10
C ASN A 377 -16.55 34.70 0.77
N MET A 378 -17.13 33.89 1.67
CA MET A 378 -16.42 32.81 2.36
C MET A 378 -16.15 31.61 1.44
N ALA A 379 -17.08 31.28 0.54
CA ALA A 379 -16.85 30.24 -0.46
C ALA A 379 -15.66 30.62 -1.35
N VAL A 380 -15.64 31.85 -1.88
CA VAL A 380 -14.54 32.37 -2.71
C VAL A 380 -13.22 32.45 -1.94
N ASP A 381 -13.25 32.81 -0.65
CA ASP A 381 -12.04 32.84 0.19
C ASP A 381 -11.48 31.45 0.49
N ILE A 382 -12.32 30.42 0.72
CA ILE A 382 -11.85 29.03 0.87
C ILE A 382 -11.24 28.53 -0.45
N ILE A 383 -11.91 28.79 -1.57
CA ILE A 383 -11.45 28.46 -2.92
C ILE A 383 -10.09 29.11 -3.23
N ASN A 384 -9.89 30.38 -2.82
CA ASN A 384 -8.68 31.17 -3.06
C ASN A 384 -7.56 30.88 -2.04
N GLN A 385 -7.89 30.60 -0.77
CA GLN A 385 -6.92 30.28 0.28
C GLN A 385 -6.40 28.83 0.15
N GLU A 386 -7.23 27.89 -0.31
CA GLU A 386 -6.81 26.50 -0.55
C GLU A 386 -6.26 26.24 -1.94
N LYS A 387 -6.32 27.20 -2.89
CA LYS A 387 -6.02 26.96 -4.31
C LYS A 387 -6.75 25.70 -4.80
N ALA A 388 -8.08 25.73 -4.73
CA ALA A 388 -8.86 24.75 -5.47
C ALA A 388 -8.39 24.72 -6.94
N ILE A 389 -8.57 23.57 -7.58
CA ILE A 389 -8.44 23.35 -9.02
C ILE A 389 -7.03 22.95 -9.49
N SER A 390 -6.81 21.64 -9.55
CA SER A 390 -6.09 20.95 -10.65
C SER A 390 -4.99 21.79 -11.31
N TYR A 391 -3.87 21.99 -10.60
CA TYR A 391 -2.81 22.83 -11.16
C TYR A 391 -2.12 22.09 -12.30
N LEU A 392 -2.10 22.71 -13.48
CA LEU A 392 -1.46 22.20 -14.68
C LEU A 392 -0.08 22.86 -14.86
N LYS A 393 0.98 22.10 -14.64
CA LYS A 393 2.35 22.57 -14.92
C LYS A 393 2.93 21.80 -16.09
N LYS A 394 3.31 22.51 -17.16
CA LYS A 394 4.27 21.96 -18.12
C LYS A 394 5.64 21.96 -17.45
N ASN A 395 6.15 20.79 -17.10
CA ASN A 395 7.50 20.70 -16.55
C ASN A 395 8.55 20.68 -17.67
N SER A 396 9.83 20.79 -17.31
CA SER A 396 10.94 20.81 -18.26
C SER A 396 11.18 19.48 -19.00
N LYS A 397 10.35 18.45 -18.75
CA LYS A 397 10.50 17.07 -19.25
C LYS A 397 9.41 16.64 -20.24
N SER A 398 8.71 17.60 -20.86
CA SER A 398 7.55 17.30 -21.73
C SER A 398 6.47 16.49 -21.01
N GLU A 399 6.15 16.89 -19.78
CA GLU A 399 5.04 16.32 -19.02
C GLU A 399 4.08 17.43 -18.59
N ILE A 400 2.81 17.06 -18.48
CA ILE A 400 1.77 17.84 -17.81
C ILE A 400 1.57 17.23 -16.43
N GLU A 401 1.87 18.00 -15.40
CA GLU A 401 1.61 17.64 -14.01
C GLU A 401 0.24 18.14 -13.57
N PHE A 402 -0.57 17.25 -12.98
CA PHE A 402 -1.85 17.50 -12.34
C PHE A 402 -1.68 17.37 -10.83
N ILE A 403 -1.91 18.46 -10.09
CA ILE A 403 -2.00 18.43 -8.63
C ILE A 403 -3.47 18.50 -8.25
N VAL A 404 -4.02 17.39 -7.74
CA VAL A 404 -5.45 17.24 -7.42
C VAL A 404 -5.64 16.89 -5.96
N PRO A 405 -6.81 17.19 -5.36
CA PRO A 405 -7.15 16.69 -4.03
C PRO A 405 -7.10 15.16 -3.98
N ASN A 406 -6.55 14.60 -2.89
CA ASN A 406 -6.49 13.17 -2.63
C ASN A 406 -7.83 12.67 -2.06
N THR A 407 -8.90 12.84 -2.83
CA THR A 407 -10.25 12.42 -2.46
C THR A 407 -10.75 11.31 -3.40
N LYS A 408 -11.75 10.56 -2.95
CA LYS A 408 -12.32 9.44 -3.71
C LYS A 408 -12.79 9.87 -5.10
N GLU A 409 -13.53 10.98 -5.21
CA GLU A 409 -14.09 11.47 -6.48
C GLU A 409 -13.00 11.79 -7.53
N TYR A 410 -11.90 12.43 -7.13
CA TYR A 410 -10.79 12.73 -8.03
C TYR A 410 -10.05 11.48 -8.48
N LEU A 411 -9.80 10.54 -7.55
CA LEU A 411 -9.14 9.27 -7.85
C LEU A 411 -9.99 8.40 -8.78
N GLU A 412 -11.29 8.23 -8.49
CA GLU A 412 -12.21 7.47 -9.34
C GLU A 412 -12.32 8.09 -10.74
N THR A 413 -12.44 9.42 -10.81
CA THR A 413 -12.49 10.12 -12.09
C THR A 413 -11.20 9.91 -12.86
N PHE A 414 -10.03 10.05 -12.20
CA PHE A 414 -8.74 9.80 -12.82
C PHE A 414 -8.64 8.37 -13.37
N ASN A 415 -8.99 7.38 -12.56
CA ASN A 415 -8.91 5.97 -12.92
C ASN A 415 -9.81 5.66 -14.13
N ASN A 416 -11.08 6.06 -14.08
CA ASN A 416 -12.05 5.83 -15.15
C ASN A 416 -11.66 6.56 -16.44
N MET A 417 -11.23 7.82 -16.33
CA MET A 417 -10.77 8.60 -17.50
C MET A 417 -9.52 8.00 -18.12
N SER A 418 -8.57 7.52 -17.31
CA SER A 418 -7.35 6.88 -17.80
C SER A 418 -7.69 5.65 -18.66
N LEU A 419 -8.64 4.82 -18.25
CA LEU A 419 -9.09 3.69 -19.06
C LEU A 419 -9.70 4.13 -20.40
N GLN A 420 -10.40 5.26 -20.44
CA GLN A 420 -11.05 5.77 -21.65
C GLN A 420 -10.10 6.45 -22.62
N ILE A 421 -9.14 7.23 -22.12
CA ILE A 421 -8.27 8.08 -22.95
C ILE A 421 -7.03 7.35 -23.47
N PHE A 422 -6.62 6.25 -22.83
CA PHE A 422 -5.50 5.41 -23.29
C PHE A 422 -6.03 4.16 -24.03
N PRO A 423 -6.11 4.19 -25.37
CA PRO A 423 -6.69 3.11 -26.16
C PRO A 423 -5.92 1.80 -25.96
N GLY A 424 -6.66 0.69 -25.77
CA GLY A 424 -6.10 -0.64 -25.54
C GLY A 424 -6.00 -1.02 -24.06
N ILE A 425 -6.01 -0.04 -23.15
CA ILE A 425 -6.01 -0.31 -21.70
C ILE A 425 -7.40 -0.69 -21.22
N ASN A 426 -8.45 -0.06 -21.73
CA ASN A 426 -9.84 -0.49 -21.50
C ASN A 426 -10.13 -1.94 -21.92
N LYS A 427 -9.36 -2.50 -22.86
CA LYS A 427 -9.46 -3.92 -23.24
C LYS A 427 -8.76 -4.83 -22.22
N LYS A 428 -7.74 -4.33 -21.54
CA LYS A 428 -6.91 -5.07 -20.57
C LYS A 428 -7.28 -4.84 -19.12
N ILE A 429 -7.98 -3.77 -18.77
CA ILE A 429 -8.30 -3.39 -17.39
C ILE A 429 -9.77 -2.97 -17.32
N THR A 430 -10.49 -3.50 -16.34
CA THR A 430 -11.76 -2.94 -15.87
C THR A 430 -11.73 -2.69 -14.38
N ILE A 431 -12.47 -1.68 -13.92
CA ILE A 431 -12.70 -1.41 -12.51
C ILE A 431 -14.09 -1.95 -12.16
N HIS A 432 -14.18 -2.77 -11.13
CA HIS A 432 -15.42 -3.31 -10.59
C HIS A 432 -15.36 -3.20 -9.08
N LYS A 433 -16.07 -2.24 -8.50
CA LYS A 433 -16.07 -1.91 -7.07
C LYS A 433 -17.23 -2.57 -6.34
N SER A 434 -17.07 -2.77 -5.03
CA SER A 434 -18.18 -3.08 -4.13
C SER A 434 -19.16 -1.89 -4.07
N ASN A 435 -20.42 -2.18 -3.76
CA ASN A 435 -21.44 -1.14 -3.56
C ASN A 435 -21.26 -0.46 -2.19
N SER A 436 -21.04 -1.27 -1.15
CA SER A 436 -20.64 -0.84 0.18
C SER A 436 -19.13 -0.59 0.24
N LYS A 437 -18.57 -0.45 1.45
CA LYS A 437 -17.15 -0.11 1.64
C LYS A 437 -16.22 -1.18 1.09
N ASP A 438 -16.52 -2.46 1.31
CA ASP A 438 -15.73 -3.60 0.85
C ASP A 438 -16.62 -4.79 0.42
N TRP A 439 -16.01 -5.80 -0.20
CA TRP A 439 -16.76 -6.96 -0.70
C TRP A 439 -17.34 -7.84 0.41
N ASN A 440 -16.74 -7.84 1.61
CA ASN A 440 -17.26 -8.61 2.74
C ASN A 440 -18.53 -7.97 3.30
N GLU A 441 -18.61 -6.64 3.33
CA GLU A 441 -19.83 -5.90 3.66
C GLU A 441 -20.94 -6.17 2.63
N ASP A 442 -20.62 -6.14 1.32
CA ASP A 442 -21.60 -6.48 0.26
C ASP A 442 -22.18 -7.89 0.44
N LEU A 443 -21.32 -8.87 0.75
CA LEU A 443 -21.77 -10.23 1.01
C LEU A 443 -22.73 -10.32 2.21
N LYS A 444 -22.41 -9.61 3.29
CA LYS A 444 -23.24 -9.58 4.50
C LYS A 444 -24.59 -8.94 4.25
N LEU A 445 -24.61 -7.82 3.53
CA LEU A 445 -25.85 -7.14 3.15
C LEU A 445 -26.72 -8.05 2.28
N ARG A 446 -26.14 -8.69 1.26
CA ARG A 446 -26.89 -9.62 0.38
C ARG A 446 -27.47 -10.82 1.14
N LYS A 447 -26.75 -11.34 2.13
CA LYS A 447 -27.27 -12.45 2.97
C LYS A 447 -28.41 -11.98 3.87
N GLN A 448 -28.30 -10.78 4.44
CA GLN A 448 -29.38 -10.19 5.23
C GLN A 448 -30.63 -9.97 4.37
N GLU A 449 -30.50 -9.37 3.19
CA GLU A 449 -31.62 -9.15 2.26
C GLU A 449 -32.32 -10.47 1.88
N ASN A 450 -31.56 -11.54 1.60
CA ASN A 450 -32.12 -12.85 1.32
C ASN A 450 -32.86 -13.47 2.52
N LEU A 451 -32.37 -13.25 3.74
CA LEU A 451 -33.04 -13.71 4.96
C LEU A 451 -34.35 -12.96 5.19
N ASP A 452 -34.35 -11.65 4.98
CA ASP A 452 -35.54 -10.81 5.14
C ASP A 452 -36.63 -11.21 4.12
N LEU A 453 -36.25 -11.42 2.85
CA LEU A 453 -37.15 -11.93 1.81
C LEU A 453 -37.73 -13.32 2.13
N GLN A 454 -36.96 -14.19 2.78
CA GLN A 454 -37.46 -15.51 3.21
C GLN A 454 -38.44 -15.43 4.38
N GLN A 455 -38.33 -14.40 5.24
CA GLN A 455 -39.25 -14.17 6.36
C GLN A 455 -40.55 -13.51 5.90
N GLU A 456 -40.53 -12.74 4.82
CA GLU A 456 -41.71 -12.10 4.21
C GLU A 456 -42.57 -13.06 3.36
N LEU A 457 -42.03 -14.22 2.96
CA LEU A 457 -42.82 -15.24 2.26
C LEU A 457 -43.88 -15.83 3.20
N PRO A 458 -45.19 -15.79 2.86
CA PRO A 458 -46.22 -16.34 3.73
C PRO A 458 -45.97 -17.83 3.94
N LYS A 459 -45.82 -18.23 5.21
CA LYS A 459 -45.76 -19.64 5.61
C LYS A 459 -46.93 -20.36 4.95
N LYS A 460 -46.66 -21.24 3.98
CA LYS A 460 -47.68 -22.10 3.37
C LYS A 460 -48.45 -22.75 4.50
N LYS A 461 -49.72 -22.39 4.69
CA LYS A 461 -50.63 -23.11 5.58
C LYS A 461 -50.59 -24.56 5.10
N GLY A 462 -50.08 -25.45 5.95
CA GLY A 462 -50.09 -26.87 5.68
C GLY A 462 -51.52 -27.28 5.33
N LEU A 463 -51.71 -27.85 4.14
CA LEU A 463 -52.88 -28.64 3.83
C LEU A 463 -52.92 -29.76 4.87
N LYS A 464 -53.84 -29.67 5.83
CA LYS A 464 -54.28 -30.84 6.58
C LYS A 464 -54.91 -31.77 5.55
N ILE A 465 -54.26 -32.92 5.32
CA ILE A 465 -54.90 -34.09 4.70
C ILE A 465 -55.81 -34.71 5.76
#